data_AF-X1K286-F1
#
_entry.id   AF-X1K286-F1
#
_cell.length_a   1.000
_cell.length_b   1.000
_cell.length_c   1.000
_cell.angle_alpha   90.00
_cell.angle_beta   90.00
_cell.angle_gamma   90.00
#
_symmetry.space_group_name_H-M   'P 1'
#
loop_
_entity.id
_entity.type
_entity.pdbx_description
1 polymer ?
#
loop_
_entity_poly.entity_id
_entity_poly.type
_entity_poly.pdbx_seq_one_letter_code
_entity_poly.pdbx_strand_id
1 'polypeptide(L)'
;TLNPETNELEYQALKRQFKYPYKGKMFYQKGAVDLLVTPNHNLYCSWMIHDGKYRPFALIKPEDLDNGLARSPENGQFISTGKTKSRLKFKRDAKWFGEERGFFILPVVQHIFVNQSGKCGSREIEAKRIRMDNFLPFFGIWLAEGCTSLGKGRRKRKNGNIGSYLLYRVTIAQNNDQKRALIKEWLKPIAGEVGFKFWEHKNNHSRGFEFRNKQLFQYLRQFGKAKEKYIPKDIKALCPRQLKILLDAMIVGDGCGKTYSTSSKRLADDV
;
A
#
# COMPACT_ATOMS: atom_id res chain seq x y z
N THR A 1 -9.79 12.27 11.72
CA THR A 1 -10.68 13.33 11.18
C THR A 1 -9.85 14.33 10.42
N LEU A 2 -10.45 15.06 9.49
CA LEU A 2 -9.77 16.15 8.78
C LEU A 2 -10.06 17.46 9.53
N ASN A 3 -9.03 18.22 9.85
CA ASN A 3 -9.19 19.60 10.33
C ASN A 3 -9.46 20.53 9.13
N PRO A 4 -10.63 21.19 9.04
CA PRO A 4 -10.98 22.04 7.91
C PRO A 4 -10.09 23.29 7.75
N GLU A 5 -9.48 23.77 8.83
CA GLU A 5 -8.68 25.00 8.83
C GLU A 5 -7.24 24.72 8.37
N THR A 6 -6.61 23.69 8.92
CA THR A 6 -5.22 23.34 8.60
C THR A 6 -5.11 22.40 7.40
N ASN A 7 -6.20 21.70 7.07
CA ASN A 7 -6.29 20.57 6.13
C ASN A 7 -5.44 19.36 6.56
N GLU A 8 -5.19 19.21 7.87
CA GLU A 8 -4.38 18.14 8.45
C GLU A 8 -5.24 16.98 8.98
N LEU A 9 -4.66 15.79 9.00
CA LEU A 9 -5.31 14.62 9.61
C LEU A 9 -5.00 14.56 11.11
N GLU A 10 -6.06 14.46 11.91
CA GLU A 10 -5.99 14.36 13.36
C GLU A 10 -6.67 13.08 13.85
N TYR A 11 -6.15 12.47 14.91
CA TYR A 11 -6.87 11.43 15.62
C TYR A 11 -7.70 12.05 16.73
N GLN A 12 -9.00 11.77 16.73
CA GLN A 12 -9.93 12.22 17.76
C GLN A 12 -10.54 10.98 18.44
N ALA A 13 -10.57 11.00 19.77
CA ALA A 13 -11.22 9.95 20.54
C ALA A 13 -12.75 9.99 20.32
N LEU A 14 -13.36 8.82 20.15
CA LEU A 14 -14.81 8.71 20.01
C LEU A 14 -15.48 9.06 21.35
N LYS A 15 -16.22 10.17 21.40
CA LYS A 15 -16.91 10.61 22.63
C LYS A 15 -18.24 9.90 22.84
N ARG A 16 -18.95 9.58 21.75
CA ARG A 16 -20.32 9.03 21.80
C ARG A 16 -20.67 8.35 20.47
N GLN A 17 -21.47 7.30 20.54
CA GLN A 17 -22.05 6.61 19.38
C GLN A 17 -23.56 6.87 19.34
N PHE A 18 -24.11 7.14 18.15
CA PHE A 18 -25.53 7.32 17.93
C PHE A 18 -26.08 6.15 17.12
N LYS A 19 -27.18 5.54 17.59
CA LYS A 19 -27.89 4.44 16.89
C LYS A 19 -29.38 4.61 17.13
N TYR A 20 -30.15 4.80 16.06
CA TYR A 20 -31.59 4.99 16.12
C TYR A 20 -32.25 4.49 14.82
N PRO A 21 -33.51 3.99 14.87
CA PRO A 21 -34.25 3.68 13.66
C PRO A 21 -34.57 4.96 12.90
N TYR A 22 -34.43 4.93 11.57
CA TYR A 22 -34.80 6.04 10.70
C TYR A 22 -35.81 5.56 9.65
N LYS A 23 -36.93 6.29 9.52
CA LYS A 23 -37.95 6.05 8.51
C LYS A 23 -38.09 7.31 7.65
N GLY A 24 -37.63 7.25 6.42
CA GLY A 24 -37.66 8.39 5.50
C GLY A 24 -36.76 8.20 4.29
N LYS A 25 -36.71 9.21 3.42
CA LYS A 25 -35.79 9.25 2.28
C LYS A 25 -34.35 9.46 2.79
N MET A 26 -33.41 8.77 2.18
CA MET A 26 -31.98 8.93 2.46
C MET A 26 -31.26 9.52 1.25
N PHE A 27 -30.17 10.22 1.52
CA PHE A 27 -29.29 10.72 0.47
C PHE A 27 -28.34 9.61 0.03
N TYR A 28 -28.38 9.27 -1.25
CA TYR A 28 -27.49 8.28 -1.87
C TYR A 28 -26.61 8.94 -2.92
N GLN A 29 -25.30 8.75 -2.79
CA GLN A 29 -24.29 9.22 -3.74
C GLN A 29 -23.45 8.02 -4.19
N LYS A 30 -23.26 7.89 -5.50
CA LYS A 30 -22.39 6.88 -6.14
C LYS A 30 -21.31 7.55 -6.98
N GLY A 31 -20.08 7.08 -6.94
CA GLY A 31 -18.97 7.57 -7.76
C GLY A 31 -17.63 7.54 -7.02
N ALA A 32 -16.96 8.70 -6.95
CA ALA A 32 -15.65 8.81 -6.29
C ALA A 32 -15.70 8.51 -4.78
N VAL A 33 -16.86 8.72 -4.16
CA VAL A 33 -17.20 8.29 -2.80
C VAL A 33 -18.61 7.73 -2.87
N ASP A 34 -18.77 6.48 -2.44
CA ASP A 34 -20.08 5.82 -2.33
C ASP A 34 -20.59 5.95 -0.91
N LEU A 35 -21.75 6.59 -0.71
CA LEU A 35 -22.34 6.79 0.61
C LEU A 35 -23.88 6.80 0.58
N LEU A 36 -24.48 6.37 1.70
CA LEU A 36 -25.91 6.42 1.96
C LEU A 36 -26.12 6.98 3.37
N VAL A 37 -26.67 8.19 3.48
CA VAL A 37 -26.76 8.93 4.76
C VAL A 37 -28.15 9.55 4.96
N THR A 38 -28.48 9.88 6.20
CA THR A 38 -29.71 10.62 6.52
C THR A 38 -29.63 12.07 6.01
N PRO A 39 -30.77 12.72 5.74
CA PRO A 39 -30.79 14.09 5.21
C PRO A 39 -30.11 15.14 6.11
N ASN A 40 -30.00 14.87 7.41
CA ASN A 40 -29.37 15.75 8.40
C ASN A 40 -27.86 15.50 8.63
N HIS A 41 -27.24 14.57 7.87
CA HIS A 41 -25.84 14.19 8.06
C HIS A 41 -24.88 15.26 7.53
N ASN A 42 -23.89 15.68 8.31
CA ASN A 42 -22.93 16.70 7.87
C ASN A 42 -21.94 16.09 6.86
N LEU A 43 -21.98 16.56 5.61
CA LEU A 43 -21.04 16.20 4.56
C LEU A 43 -20.02 17.31 4.35
N TYR A 44 -18.72 16.98 4.40
CA TYR A 44 -17.66 17.91 4.02
C TYR A 44 -17.41 17.85 2.52
N CYS A 45 -18.06 18.74 1.78
CA CYS A 45 -17.99 18.75 0.32
C CYS A 45 -17.97 20.15 -0.26
N SER A 46 -17.58 20.23 -1.52
CA SER A 46 -17.61 21.42 -2.36
C SER A 46 -18.61 21.18 -3.48
N TRP A 47 -19.37 22.21 -3.88
CA TRP A 47 -20.37 22.08 -4.95
C TRP A 47 -20.21 23.14 -6.03
N MET A 48 -20.60 22.75 -7.25
CA MET A 48 -20.46 23.56 -8.45
C MET A 48 -21.48 24.71 -8.44
N ILE A 49 -21.02 25.93 -8.72
CA ILE A 49 -21.85 27.13 -8.88
C ILE A 49 -22.25 27.29 -10.35
N HIS A 50 -21.24 27.26 -11.23
CA HIS A 50 -21.36 27.31 -12.69
C HIS A 50 -20.23 26.48 -13.28
N ASP A 51 -20.27 26.20 -14.59
CA ASP A 51 -19.32 25.32 -15.26
C ASP A 51 -17.87 25.62 -14.86
N GLY A 52 -17.23 24.61 -14.25
CA GLY A 52 -15.85 24.67 -13.77
C GLY A 52 -15.60 25.37 -12.42
N LYS A 53 -16.52 26.20 -11.92
CA LYS A 53 -16.32 26.94 -10.65
C LYS A 53 -17.07 26.29 -9.49
N TYR A 54 -16.34 26.03 -8.42
CA TYR A 54 -16.81 25.35 -7.22
C TYR A 54 -16.73 26.28 -6.02
N ARG A 55 -17.65 26.10 -5.06
CA ARG A 55 -17.55 26.74 -3.74
C ARG A 55 -16.39 26.16 -2.92
N PRO A 56 -15.89 26.89 -1.92
CA PRO A 56 -15.02 26.31 -0.90
C PRO A 56 -15.64 25.08 -0.25
N PHE A 57 -14.81 24.18 0.28
CA PHE A 57 -15.31 23.05 1.06
C PHE A 57 -15.97 23.54 2.34
N ALA A 58 -17.14 22.99 2.64
CA ALA A 58 -17.89 23.30 3.85
C ALA A 58 -18.67 22.07 4.32
N LEU A 59 -19.09 22.08 5.59
CA LEU A 59 -20.06 21.12 6.10
C LEU A 59 -21.45 21.54 5.63
N ILE A 60 -22.13 20.65 4.90
CA ILE A 60 -23.49 20.85 4.41
C ILE A 60 -24.31 19.59 4.66
N LYS A 61 -25.58 19.75 5.02
CA LYS A 61 -26.50 18.62 5.14
C LYS A 61 -27.14 18.34 3.78
N PRO A 62 -27.39 17.06 3.43
CA PRO A 62 -28.11 16.75 2.20
C PRO A 62 -29.44 17.48 2.03
N GLU A 63 -30.21 17.67 3.10
CA GLU A 63 -31.48 18.43 3.04
C GLU A 63 -31.29 19.89 2.62
N ASP A 64 -30.14 20.50 2.91
CA ASP A 64 -29.83 21.88 2.53
C ASP A 64 -29.42 22.01 1.05
N LEU A 65 -28.91 20.91 0.46
CA LEU A 65 -28.66 20.82 -0.98
C LEU A 65 -29.99 20.78 -1.76
N ASP A 66 -30.99 20.07 -1.23
CA ASP A 66 -32.33 19.92 -1.83
C ASP A 66 -33.23 21.15 -1.62
N ASN A 67 -32.94 22.03 -0.65
CA ASN A 67 -33.79 23.18 -0.31
C ASN A 67 -33.33 24.53 -0.91
N GLY A 68 -32.37 24.54 -1.84
CA GLY A 68 -32.08 25.73 -2.64
C GLY A 68 -31.18 26.78 -1.98
N LEU A 69 -30.37 26.42 -0.97
CA LEU A 69 -29.23 27.26 -0.55
C LEU A 69 -28.07 27.24 -1.57
N ALA A 70 -28.20 26.43 -2.63
CA ALA A 70 -27.39 26.47 -3.86
C ALA A 70 -28.15 27.07 -5.06
N ARG A 71 -29.12 27.97 -4.84
CA ARG A 71 -29.72 28.76 -5.93
C ARG A 71 -28.71 29.78 -6.45
N SER A 72 -28.34 29.65 -7.73
CA SER A 72 -28.11 30.86 -8.54
C SER A 72 -29.46 31.62 -8.57
N PRO A 73 -29.51 32.96 -8.48
CA PRO A 73 -30.76 33.70 -8.31
C PRO A 73 -31.74 33.57 -9.49
N GLU A 74 -31.34 32.94 -10.59
CA GLU A 74 -32.06 33.03 -11.85
C GLU A 74 -32.19 31.62 -12.43
N ASN A 75 -33.43 31.13 -12.48
CA ASN A 75 -33.88 29.87 -13.09
C ASN A 75 -33.67 28.62 -12.25
N GLY A 76 -34.52 28.47 -11.24
CA GLY A 76 -34.67 27.25 -10.46
C GLY A 76 -35.27 26.10 -11.28
N GLN A 77 -34.47 25.06 -11.50
CA GLN A 77 -34.97 23.70 -11.67
C GLN A 77 -34.09 22.72 -10.87
N PHE A 78 -34.77 21.95 -10.02
CA PHE A 78 -34.23 20.79 -9.32
C PHE A 78 -34.20 19.60 -10.29
N ILE A 79 -33.10 18.86 -10.33
CA ILE A 79 -33.09 17.49 -10.86
C ILE A 79 -32.84 16.55 -9.68
N SER A 80 -33.91 16.32 -8.91
CA SER A 80 -34.14 15.03 -8.27
C SER A 80 -34.53 14.08 -9.41
N THR A 81 -33.58 13.31 -9.92
CA THR A 81 -33.78 12.03 -10.64
C THR A 81 -32.45 11.59 -11.25
N GLY A 82 -31.65 10.84 -10.48
CA GLY A 82 -30.78 9.75 -10.96
C GLY A 82 -29.88 9.88 -12.20
N LYS A 83 -29.70 11.05 -12.85
CA LYS A 83 -29.02 11.17 -14.15
C LYS A 83 -28.21 12.47 -14.36
N THR A 84 -27.99 13.30 -13.35
CA THR A 84 -27.10 14.46 -13.46
C THR A 84 -25.74 14.17 -12.82
N LYS A 85 -24.73 13.97 -13.66
CA LYS A 85 -23.33 13.76 -13.26
C LYS A 85 -22.84 14.93 -12.39
N SER A 86 -22.48 14.64 -11.14
CA SER A 86 -21.38 15.27 -10.40
C SER A 86 -21.41 16.80 -10.24
N ARG A 87 -22.30 17.33 -9.38
CA ARG A 87 -22.16 18.69 -8.82
C ARG A 87 -21.40 18.74 -7.49
N LEU A 88 -21.16 17.60 -6.85
CA LEU A 88 -20.49 17.50 -5.55
C LEU A 88 -19.07 16.93 -5.68
N LYS A 89 -18.11 17.57 -5.00
CA LYS A 89 -16.75 17.11 -4.81
C LYS A 89 -16.52 16.83 -3.33
N PHE A 90 -16.11 15.60 -3.01
CA PHE A 90 -15.67 15.25 -1.67
C PHE A 90 -14.18 15.48 -1.52
N LYS A 91 -13.76 15.92 -0.34
CA LYS A 91 -12.35 16.04 0.00
C LYS A 91 -11.79 14.63 0.16
N ARG A 92 -10.80 14.26 -0.65
CA ARG A 92 -10.20 12.90 -0.69
C ARG A 92 -8.71 12.90 -0.37
N ASP A 93 -8.19 14.04 0.04
CA ASP A 93 -6.80 14.34 0.25
C ASP A 93 -6.66 15.22 1.49
N ALA A 94 -5.52 15.11 2.16
CA ALA A 94 -5.20 15.86 3.36
C ALA A 94 -3.68 16.06 3.46
N LYS A 95 -3.25 17.04 4.25
CA LYS A 95 -1.86 17.17 4.64
C LYS A 95 -1.52 16.05 5.61
N TRP A 96 -0.57 15.21 5.20
CA TRP A 96 0.00 14.16 6.00
C TRP A 96 1.45 14.53 6.31
N PHE A 97 1.84 14.59 7.58
CA PHE A 97 3.23 14.85 7.94
C PHE A 97 4.04 13.56 8.03
N GLY A 98 3.49 12.54 8.68
CA GLY A 98 4.17 11.29 8.97
C GLY A 98 5.52 11.50 9.67
N GLU A 99 6.30 10.43 9.74
CA GLU A 99 7.64 10.43 10.32
C GLU A 99 8.70 10.14 9.25
N GLU A 100 9.74 10.97 9.17
CA GLU A 100 10.93 10.65 8.38
C GLU A 100 11.79 9.65 9.16
N ARG A 101 12.06 8.48 8.58
CA ARG A 101 12.87 7.45 9.22
C ARG A 101 14.12 7.18 8.42
N GLY A 102 15.30 7.33 9.05
CA GLY A 102 16.57 7.07 8.38
C GLY A 102 16.81 5.59 8.05
N PHE A 103 16.28 4.68 8.88
CA PHE A 103 16.55 3.24 8.76
C PHE A 103 15.29 2.39 8.94
N PHE A 104 15.21 1.32 8.16
CA PHE A 104 14.37 0.17 8.40
C PHE A 104 15.16 -0.89 9.18
N ILE A 105 14.53 -1.49 10.19
CA ILE A 105 15.13 -2.56 11.00
C ILE A 105 14.56 -3.89 10.51
N LEU A 106 15.37 -4.66 9.80
CA LEU A 106 15.05 -6.03 9.46
C LEU A 106 15.11 -6.88 10.73
N PRO A 107 14.01 -7.49 11.18
CA PRO A 107 13.92 -8.09 12.50
C PRO A 107 14.84 -9.31 12.64
N VAL A 108 15.20 -9.58 13.89
CA VAL A 108 15.99 -10.74 14.28
C VAL A 108 15.27 -12.05 13.92
N VAL A 109 16.04 -13.08 13.54
CA VAL A 109 15.47 -14.37 13.12
C VAL A 109 16.21 -15.54 13.74
N GLN A 110 15.45 -16.49 14.31
CA GLN A 110 16.00 -17.76 14.76
C GLN A 110 16.27 -18.72 13.60
N HIS A 111 17.52 -19.18 13.52
CA HIS A 111 17.97 -20.19 12.59
C HIS A 111 18.19 -21.53 13.29
N ILE A 112 17.17 -22.37 13.22
CA ILE A 112 17.23 -23.77 13.64
C ILE A 112 18.00 -24.60 12.60
N PHE A 113 18.92 -25.44 13.05
CA PHE A 113 19.70 -26.37 12.23
C PHE A 113 19.85 -27.72 12.93
N VAL A 114 20.05 -28.78 12.16
CA VAL A 114 20.40 -30.10 12.71
C VAL A 114 21.85 -30.36 12.38
N ASN A 115 22.65 -30.67 13.41
CA ASN A 115 24.07 -30.95 13.26
C ASN A 115 24.30 -32.39 12.73
N GLN A 116 25.57 -32.75 12.53
CA GLN A 116 25.91 -34.08 11.98
C GLN A 116 25.54 -35.24 12.93
N SER A 117 25.47 -34.99 14.24
CA SER A 117 25.04 -35.96 15.26
C SER A 117 23.50 -36.05 15.41
N GLY A 118 22.72 -35.41 14.55
CA GLY A 118 21.26 -35.39 14.64
C GLY A 118 20.69 -34.47 15.73
N LYS A 119 21.54 -33.74 16.46
CA LYS A 119 21.10 -32.77 17.48
C LYS A 119 20.62 -31.49 16.82
N CYS A 120 19.48 -31.00 17.28
CA CYS A 120 18.93 -29.71 16.90
C CYS A 120 19.69 -28.59 17.64
N GLY A 121 20.14 -27.59 16.92
CA GLY A 121 20.72 -26.37 17.46
C GLY A 121 20.01 -25.15 16.87
N SER A 122 20.09 -24.02 17.57
CA SER A 122 19.60 -22.74 17.10
C SER A 122 20.72 -21.72 17.15
N ARG A 123 20.77 -20.86 16.12
CA ARG A 123 21.56 -19.62 16.17
C ARG A 123 20.66 -18.45 15.82
N GLU A 124 20.96 -17.30 16.37
CA GLU A 124 20.24 -16.07 16.07
C GLU A 124 20.90 -15.35 14.89
N ILE A 125 20.08 -14.83 13.98
CA ILE A 125 20.52 -13.91 12.94
C ILE A 125 20.10 -12.53 13.41
N GLU A 126 21.07 -11.73 13.84
CA GLU A 126 20.87 -10.39 14.40
C GLU A 126 20.08 -9.47 13.47
N ALA A 127 19.39 -8.49 14.08
CA ALA A 127 18.67 -7.48 13.34
C ALA A 127 19.61 -6.67 12.43
N LYS A 128 19.15 -6.34 11.23
CA LYS A 128 19.95 -5.56 10.26
C LYS A 128 19.36 -4.20 10.04
N ARG A 129 20.21 -3.18 10.04
CA ARG A 129 19.85 -1.80 9.74
C ARG A 129 20.01 -1.57 8.24
N ILE A 130 18.93 -1.19 7.60
CA ILE A 130 18.85 -0.92 6.16
C ILE A 130 18.47 0.55 6.01
N ARG A 131 19.10 1.31 5.11
CA ARG A 131 18.65 2.69 4.86
C ARG A 131 17.21 2.65 4.36
N MET A 132 16.32 3.45 4.96
CA MET A 132 14.89 3.40 4.62
C MET A 132 14.67 3.70 3.13
N ASP A 133 15.40 4.68 2.59
CA ASP A 133 15.34 5.04 1.17
C ASP A 133 15.87 3.97 0.22
N ASN A 134 16.68 3.02 0.71
CA ASN A 134 17.07 1.82 -0.04
C ASN A 134 16.04 0.71 0.11
N PHE A 135 15.39 0.63 1.27
CA PHE A 135 14.36 -0.37 1.58
C PHE A 135 13.06 -0.12 0.82
N LEU A 136 12.57 1.12 0.76
CA LEU A 136 11.27 1.45 0.20
C LEU A 136 11.14 1.12 -1.30
N PRO A 137 12.12 1.41 -2.16
CA PRO A 137 12.06 0.98 -3.56
C PRO A 137 12.01 -0.54 -3.71
N PHE A 138 12.83 -1.26 -2.94
CA PHE A 138 12.83 -2.71 -2.90
C PHE A 138 11.50 -3.29 -2.41
N PHE A 139 10.95 -2.72 -1.34
CA PHE A 139 9.70 -3.19 -0.76
C PHE A 139 8.51 -2.90 -1.68
N GLY A 140 8.48 -1.72 -2.31
CA GLY A 140 7.45 -1.34 -3.28
C GLY A 140 7.43 -2.25 -4.50
N ILE A 141 8.59 -2.50 -5.12
CA ILE A 141 8.65 -3.45 -6.24
C ILE A 141 8.32 -4.88 -5.79
N TRP A 142 8.70 -5.28 -4.59
CA TRP A 142 8.32 -6.61 -4.07
C TRP A 142 6.81 -6.71 -3.83
N LEU A 143 6.15 -5.65 -3.37
CA LEU A 143 4.69 -5.62 -3.22
C LEU A 143 3.99 -5.80 -4.56
N ALA A 144 4.49 -5.19 -5.62
CA ALA A 144 3.96 -5.39 -6.97
C ALA A 144 4.30 -6.80 -7.50
N GLU A 145 5.58 -7.06 -7.74
CA GLU A 145 6.06 -8.15 -8.59
C GLU A 145 6.72 -9.31 -7.81
N GLY A 146 6.81 -9.17 -6.49
CA GLY A 146 7.56 -10.08 -5.61
C GLY A 146 6.79 -11.32 -5.19
N CYS A 147 7.52 -12.41 -4.97
CA CYS A 147 7.02 -13.66 -4.39
C CYS A 147 8.07 -14.27 -3.46
N THR A 148 7.61 -15.06 -2.48
CA THR A 148 8.46 -15.86 -1.61
C THR A 148 8.14 -17.34 -1.81
N SER A 149 9.16 -18.19 -1.91
CA SER A 149 8.98 -19.65 -1.98
C SER A 149 9.98 -20.39 -1.09
N LEU A 150 9.48 -21.41 -0.39
CA LEU A 150 10.31 -22.31 0.42
C LEU A 150 10.55 -23.60 -0.37
N GLY A 151 11.81 -23.90 -0.65
CA GLY A 151 12.21 -25.13 -1.33
C GLY A 151 13.10 -26.03 -0.48
N LYS A 152 13.45 -27.19 -1.03
CA LYS A 152 14.53 -28.04 -0.53
C LYS A 152 15.66 -28.08 -1.56
N GLY A 153 16.85 -27.71 -1.14
CA GLY A 153 18.08 -27.88 -1.90
C GLY A 153 18.78 -29.18 -1.52
N ARG A 154 19.62 -29.69 -2.42
CA ARG A 154 20.53 -30.80 -2.15
C ARG A 154 21.97 -30.29 -2.17
N ARG A 155 22.80 -30.77 -1.24
CA ARG A 155 24.22 -30.44 -1.17
C ARG A 155 25.01 -31.69 -0.80
N LYS A 156 26.08 -31.96 -1.55
CA LYS A 156 27.05 -32.99 -1.19
C LYS A 156 27.78 -32.57 0.09
N ARG A 157 27.72 -33.42 1.12
CA ARG A 157 28.44 -33.24 2.39
C ARG A 157 29.89 -33.71 2.22
N LYS A 158 30.76 -33.33 3.15
CA LYS A 158 32.19 -33.71 3.14
C LYS A 158 32.40 -35.23 3.14
N ASN A 159 31.50 -35.97 3.79
CA ASN A 159 31.51 -37.43 3.85
C ASN A 159 30.89 -38.12 2.62
N GLY A 160 30.71 -37.41 1.50
CA GLY A 160 30.15 -37.97 0.25
C GLY A 160 28.62 -38.03 0.19
N ASN A 161 27.93 -38.05 1.34
CA ASN A 161 26.46 -38.16 1.40
C ASN A 161 25.74 -36.90 0.92
N ILE A 162 24.55 -37.07 0.34
CA ILE A 162 23.70 -35.95 -0.08
C ILE A 162 22.85 -35.48 1.11
N GLY A 163 23.13 -34.27 1.59
CA GLY A 163 22.29 -33.58 2.55
C GLY A 163 21.21 -32.74 1.88
N SER A 164 20.07 -32.58 2.54
CA SER A 164 19.06 -31.59 2.18
C SER A 164 19.18 -30.33 3.04
N TYR A 165 18.76 -29.19 2.49
CA TYR A 165 18.66 -27.92 3.23
C TYR A 165 17.48 -27.10 2.72
N LEU A 166 16.97 -26.19 3.55
CA LEU A 166 15.87 -25.31 3.15
C LEU A 166 16.38 -24.14 2.29
N LEU A 167 15.67 -23.88 1.20
CA LEU A 167 15.91 -22.78 0.28
C LEU A 167 14.87 -21.68 0.51
N TYR A 168 15.29 -20.59 1.14
CA TYR A 168 14.47 -19.40 1.38
C TYR A 168 14.58 -18.45 0.18
N ARG A 169 13.77 -18.67 -0.85
CA ARG A 169 13.84 -17.93 -2.11
C ARG A 169 12.93 -16.72 -2.11
N VAL A 170 13.46 -15.60 -2.57
CA VAL A 170 12.72 -14.38 -2.91
C VAL A 170 12.91 -14.12 -4.39
N THR A 171 11.82 -13.88 -5.10
CA THR A 171 11.82 -13.64 -6.54
C THR A 171 11.08 -12.35 -6.85
N ILE A 172 11.56 -11.58 -7.83
CA ILE A 172 10.87 -10.40 -8.38
C ILE A 172 10.82 -10.60 -9.90
N ALA A 173 9.63 -10.81 -10.45
CA ALA A 173 9.44 -11.00 -11.89
C ALA A 173 9.31 -9.63 -12.60
N GLN A 174 9.88 -9.47 -13.79
CA GLN A 174 9.61 -8.27 -14.60
C GLN A 174 10.00 -8.53 -16.06
N ASN A 175 9.02 -8.46 -16.96
CA ASN A 175 9.23 -8.76 -18.38
C ASN A 175 9.84 -7.60 -19.17
N ASN A 176 9.70 -6.36 -18.69
CA ASN A 176 10.27 -5.18 -19.34
C ASN A 176 11.75 -4.95 -18.97
N ASP A 177 12.60 -4.79 -19.98
CA ASP A 177 14.05 -4.65 -19.84
C ASP A 177 14.49 -3.36 -19.12
N GLN A 178 13.84 -2.23 -19.43
CA GLN A 178 14.15 -0.94 -18.80
C GLN A 178 13.75 -0.96 -17.32
N LYS A 179 12.56 -1.49 -17.00
CA LYS A 179 12.13 -1.68 -15.62
C LYS A 179 13.08 -2.62 -14.86
N ARG A 180 13.53 -3.73 -15.48
CA ARG A 180 14.52 -4.63 -14.86
C ARG A 180 15.84 -3.92 -14.54
N ALA A 181 16.35 -3.08 -15.44
CA ALA A 181 17.58 -2.33 -15.18
C ALA A 181 17.43 -1.43 -13.94
N LEU A 182 16.30 -0.73 -13.81
CA LEU A 182 15.99 0.08 -12.63
C LEU A 182 15.87 -0.75 -11.35
N ILE A 183 15.13 -1.87 -11.40
CA ILE A 183 14.99 -2.79 -10.26
C ILE A 183 16.34 -3.34 -9.80
N LYS A 184 17.25 -3.60 -10.74
CA LYS A 184 18.62 -4.04 -10.43
C LYS A 184 19.37 -3.02 -9.59
N GLU A 185 19.24 -1.73 -9.90
CA GLU A 185 19.86 -0.66 -9.10
C GLU A 185 19.26 -0.57 -7.70
N TRP A 186 17.95 -0.83 -7.53
CA TRP A 186 17.33 -0.91 -6.20
C TRP A 186 17.77 -2.13 -5.38
N LEU A 187 18.08 -3.26 -6.05
CA LEU A 187 18.53 -4.47 -5.38
C LEU A 187 19.98 -4.40 -4.89
N LYS A 188 20.87 -3.70 -5.59
CA LYS A 188 22.29 -3.56 -5.23
C LYS A 188 22.54 -3.06 -3.79
N PRO A 189 21.97 -1.91 -3.35
CA PRO A 189 22.23 -1.40 -2.00
C PRO A 189 21.69 -2.34 -0.92
N ILE A 190 20.47 -2.86 -1.10
CA ILE A 190 19.86 -3.83 -0.17
C ILE A 190 20.70 -5.11 -0.09
N ALA A 191 21.22 -5.59 -1.22
CA ALA A 191 22.12 -6.75 -1.26
C ALA A 191 23.43 -6.52 -0.48
N GLY A 192 23.97 -5.30 -0.55
CA GLY A 192 25.15 -4.89 0.24
C GLY A 192 24.85 -4.79 1.74
N GLU A 193 23.80 -4.05 2.12
CA GLU A 193 23.42 -3.80 3.52
C GLU A 193 22.97 -5.08 4.25
N VAL A 194 22.23 -5.96 3.55
CA VAL A 194 21.75 -7.22 4.12
C VAL A 194 22.76 -8.35 3.94
N GLY A 195 23.68 -8.25 2.98
CA GLY A 195 24.69 -9.28 2.71
C GLY A 195 24.11 -10.51 2.01
N PHE A 196 23.66 -10.34 0.76
CA PHE A 196 23.29 -11.46 -0.11
C PHE A 196 23.72 -11.21 -1.56
N LYS A 197 23.78 -12.29 -2.34
CA LYS A 197 23.92 -12.21 -3.80
C LYS A 197 22.56 -12.50 -4.43
N PHE A 198 22.30 -11.85 -5.56
CA PHE A 198 21.11 -12.09 -6.38
C PHE A 198 21.53 -12.44 -7.81
N TRP A 199 20.64 -13.13 -8.50
CA TRP A 199 20.82 -13.58 -9.88
C TRP A 199 19.72 -12.98 -10.75
N GLU A 200 20.09 -12.60 -11.96
CA GLU A 200 19.15 -12.12 -12.98
C GLU A 200 18.86 -13.25 -13.96
N HIS A 201 17.57 -13.54 -14.18
CA HIS A 201 17.10 -14.51 -15.15
C HIS A 201 16.58 -13.77 -16.39
N LYS A 202 17.02 -14.20 -17.58
CA LYS A 202 16.63 -13.64 -18.89
C LYS A 202 16.31 -14.75 -19.89
N ASN A 203 15.48 -15.71 -19.53
CA ASN A 203 15.00 -16.70 -20.49
C ASN A 203 13.51 -16.48 -20.80
N ASN A 204 12.97 -17.21 -21.77
CA ASN A 204 11.58 -17.04 -22.21
C ASN A 204 10.55 -17.38 -21.13
N HIS A 205 10.92 -18.12 -20.09
CA HIS A 205 10.02 -18.60 -19.04
C HIS A 205 10.23 -17.90 -17.68
N SER A 206 11.34 -17.19 -17.51
CA SER A 206 11.74 -16.54 -16.26
C SER A 206 12.56 -15.29 -16.58
N ARG A 207 11.90 -14.14 -16.37
CA ARG A 207 12.49 -12.80 -16.50
C ARG A 207 12.36 -12.08 -15.17
N GLY A 208 13.49 -11.71 -14.57
CA GLY A 208 13.50 -11.04 -13.28
C GLY A 208 14.72 -11.39 -12.43
N PHE A 209 14.56 -11.32 -11.11
CA PHE A 209 15.62 -11.53 -10.14
C PHE A 209 15.24 -12.60 -9.12
N GLU A 210 16.19 -13.45 -8.75
CA GLU A 210 16.09 -14.39 -7.62
C GLU A 210 17.22 -14.10 -6.63
N PHE A 211 16.93 -14.18 -5.33
CA PHE A 211 17.95 -14.28 -4.29
C PHE A 211 17.53 -15.19 -3.15
N ARG A 212 18.49 -15.55 -2.32
CA ARG A 212 18.28 -16.42 -1.15
C ARG A 212 18.73 -15.73 0.11
N ASN A 213 17.78 -15.42 0.98
CA ASN A 213 18.07 -14.82 2.27
C ASN A 213 16.95 -15.20 3.26
N LYS A 214 17.29 -15.93 4.33
CA LYS A 214 16.29 -16.39 5.31
C LYS A 214 15.58 -15.24 6.01
N GLN A 215 16.32 -14.20 6.38
CA GLN A 215 15.82 -13.10 7.19
C GLN A 215 14.83 -12.25 6.40
N LEU A 216 15.21 -11.81 5.19
CA LEU A 216 14.29 -11.13 4.26
C LEU A 216 13.12 -12.02 3.86
N PHE A 217 13.34 -13.30 3.59
CA PHE A 217 12.25 -14.22 3.28
C PHE A 217 11.22 -14.26 4.41
N GLN A 218 11.64 -14.36 5.67
CA GLN A 218 10.72 -14.43 6.80
C GLN A 218 9.95 -13.12 6.97
N TYR A 219 10.63 -11.99 6.85
CA TYR A 219 9.97 -10.68 6.89
C TYR A 219 8.94 -10.54 5.76
N LEU A 220 9.29 -10.88 4.51
CA LEU A 220 8.41 -10.71 3.36
C LEU A 220 7.25 -11.71 3.33
N ARG A 221 7.48 -12.95 3.80
CA ARG A 221 6.45 -14.00 3.84
C ARG A 221 5.22 -13.60 4.65
N GLN A 222 5.36 -12.72 5.65
CA GLN A 222 4.24 -12.29 6.49
C GLN A 222 3.15 -11.55 5.71
N PHE A 223 3.49 -10.96 4.55
CA PHE A 223 2.53 -10.24 3.70
C PHE A 223 1.76 -11.17 2.73
N GLY A 224 1.99 -12.48 2.81
CA GLY A 224 1.22 -13.47 2.07
C GLY A 224 1.50 -13.48 0.56
N LYS A 225 0.52 -14.01 -0.18
CA LYS A 225 0.52 -14.09 -1.65
C LYS A 225 -0.07 -12.82 -2.28
N ALA A 226 -0.10 -12.77 -3.62
CA ALA A 226 -0.56 -11.60 -4.39
C ALA A 226 -1.91 -11.01 -3.93
N LYS A 227 -2.89 -11.85 -3.55
CA LYS A 227 -4.23 -11.41 -3.08
C LYS A 227 -4.27 -10.97 -1.61
N GLU A 228 -3.19 -11.17 -0.86
CA GLU A 228 -3.11 -10.98 0.59
C GLU A 228 -2.21 -9.79 0.97
N LYS A 229 -1.33 -9.34 0.06
CA LYS A 229 -0.38 -8.24 0.28
C LYS A 229 -1.05 -6.97 0.81
N TYR A 230 -0.33 -6.20 1.61
CA TYR A 230 -0.79 -4.95 2.21
C TYR A 230 0.42 -4.07 2.60
N ILE A 231 0.20 -2.78 2.82
CA ILE A 231 1.22 -1.87 3.34
C ILE A 231 1.14 -1.84 4.88
N PRO A 232 2.22 -2.20 5.60
CA PRO A 232 2.25 -2.19 7.06
C PRO A 232 1.99 -0.80 7.66
N LYS A 233 1.35 -0.75 8.84
CA LYS A 233 0.98 0.53 9.49
C LYS A 233 2.18 1.43 9.77
N ASP A 234 3.30 0.84 10.16
CA ASP A 234 4.56 1.52 10.43
C ASP A 234 5.18 2.12 9.15
N ILE A 235 4.98 1.51 7.99
CA ILE A 235 5.36 2.08 6.70
C ILE A 235 4.37 3.16 6.27
N LYS A 236 3.06 2.98 6.50
CA LYS A 236 2.04 4.02 6.27
C LYS A 236 2.21 5.26 7.16
N ALA A 237 2.93 5.11 8.28
CA ALA A 237 3.27 6.21 9.18
C ALA A 237 4.39 7.12 8.65
N LEU A 238 5.07 6.74 7.56
CA LEU A 238 6.20 7.51 7.03
C LEU A 238 5.76 8.86 6.44
N CYS A 239 6.72 9.77 6.32
CA CYS A 239 6.49 11.08 5.71
C CYS A 239 6.11 10.96 4.22
N PRO A 240 5.44 11.98 3.64
CA PRO A 240 5.02 11.96 2.23
C PRO A 240 6.16 11.67 1.24
N ARG A 241 7.37 12.17 1.52
CA ARG A 241 8.55 11.94 0.67
C ARG A 241 8.87 10.44 0.57
N GLN A 242 8.89 9.74 1.69
CA GLN A 242 9.18 8.30 1.76
C GLN A 242 8.03 7.46 1.23
N LEU A 243 6.78 7.81 1.56
CA LEU A 243 5.60 7.17 0.96
C LEU A 243 5.60 7.30 -0.56
N LYS A 244 6.06 8.44 -1.09
CA LYS A 244 6.20 8.64 -2.54
C LYS A 244 7.24 7.70 -3.14
N ILE A 245 8.39 7.49 -2.49
CA ILE A 245 9.41 6.53 -2.96
C ILE A 245 8.81 5.12 -3.08
N LEU A 246 8.05 4.69 -2.05
CA LEU A 246 7.36 3.40 -2.07
C LEU A 246 6.36 3.30 -3.22
N LEU A 247 5.49 4.32 -3.35
CA LEU A 247 4.43 4.36 -4.35
C LEU A 247 5.01 4.38 -5.78
N ASP A 248 6.04 5.19 -6.03
CA ASP A 248 6.71 5.25 -7.33
C ASP A 248 7.26 3.86 -7.72
N ALA A 249 7.85 3.12 -6.77
CA ALA A 249 8.36 1.78 -7.03
C ALA A 249 7.25 0.75 -7.26
N MET A 250 6.11 0.85 -6.57
CA MET A 250 4.92 0.04 -6.82
C MET A 250 4.36 0.28 -8.22
N ILE A 251 4.28 1.55 -8.65
CA ILE A 251 3.83 1.94 -10.00
C ILE A 251 4.80 1.43 -11.07
N VAL A 252 6.10 1.41 -10.81
CA VAL A 252 7.07 0.81 -11.75
C VAL A 252 6.78 -0.68 -11.98
N GLY A 253 6.33 -1.43 -10.98
CA GLY A 253 5.90 -2.82 -11.15
C GLY A 253 4.60 -2.95 -11.95
N ASP A 254 3.47 -2.80 -11.25
CA ASP A 254 2.12 -3.09 -11.76
C ASP A 254 1.38 -1.86 -12.33
N GLY A 255 2.05 -0.72 -12.46
CA GLY A 255 1.43 0.51 -12.92
C GLY A 255 1.33 0.61 -14.44
N CYS A 256 0.24 1.25 -14.90
CA CYS A 256 0.04 1.72 -16.27
C CYS A 256 -0.33 3.21 -16.23
N GLY A 257 0.61 4.08 -16.62
CA GLY A 257 0.45 5.53 -16.50
C GLY A 257 0.29 5.96 -15.04
N LYS A 258 -0.87 6.52 -14.69
CA LYS A 258 -1.21 6.95 -13.32
C LYS A 258 -2.05 5.94 -12.54
N THR A 259 -2.26 4.75 -13.10
CA THR A 259 -3.12 3.72 -12.51
C THR A 259 -2.26 2.60 -11.95
N TYR A 260 -2.50 2.22 -10.69
CA TYR A 260 -1.96 1.03 -10.06
C TYR A 260 -3.05 -0.05 -10.00
N SER A 261 -2.70 -1.30 -10.33
CA SER A 261 -3.64 -2.43 -10.31
C SER A 261 -3.12 -3.52 -9.40
N THR A 262 -3.98 -4.12 -8.59
CA THR A 262 -3.62 -5.25 -7.72
C THR A 262 -4.81 -6.17 -7.51
N SER A 263 -4.52 -7.44 -7.24
CA SER A 263 -5.53 -8.45 -6.87
C SER A 263 -5.83 -8.48 -5.37
N SER A 264 -5.03 -7.80 -4.55
CA SER A 264 -5.30 -7.64 -3.12
C SER A 264 -6.21 -6.45 -2.89
N LYS A 265 -7.44 -6.71 -2.42
CA LYS A 265 -8.37 -5.63 -2.04
C LYS A 265 -7.76 -4.71 -0.98
N ARG A 266 -7.06 -5.29 0.01
CA ARG A 266 -6.42 -4.51 1.07
C ARG A 266 -5.28 -3.65 0.55
N LEU A 267 -4.47 -4.15 -0.38
CA LEU A 267 -3.42 -3.35 -1.00
C LEU A 267 -4.01 -2.22 -1.86
N ALA A 268 -5.12 -2.49 -2.57
CA ALA A 268 -5.83 -1.46 -3.33
C ALA A 268 -6.40 -0.37 -2.42
N ASP A 269 -6.90 -0.73 -1.23
CA ASP A 269 -7.38 0.24 -0.24
C ASP A 269 -6.23 1.00 0.46
N ASP A 270 -5.01 0.43 0.49
CA ASP A 270 -3.82 1.05 1.09
C ASP A 270 -3.13 2.08 0.16
N VAL A 271 -3.41 2.06 -1.16
CA VAL A 271 -2.80 2.89 -2.22
C VAL A 271 -3.73 4.03 -2.64
#